data_AF-A0AAV9ZR22-F1
#
_entry.id   AF-A0AAV9ZR22-F1
#
_cell.length_a   1.000
_cell.length_b   1.000
_cell.length_c   1.000
_cell.angle_alpha   90.00
_cell.angle_beta   90.00
_cell.angle_gamma   90.00
#
_symmetry.space_group_name_H-M   'P 1'
#
loop_
_entity.id
_entity.type
_entity.pdbx_description
1 polymer ?
#
loop_
_entity_poly.entity_id
_entity_poly.type
_entity_poly.pdbx_seq_one_letter_code
_entity_poly.pdbx_strand_id
1 'polypeptide(L)'
;MIRKKTRQKLASLFEEQTGKQAHKWQIDVSEALILGLDSVVIAGTGAGKTMPFMMPVMLHREKFVLVISPLKVLQEDQASRFQAMGLKAAAVNGDTYSRELQKVC
;
A
#
# COMPACT_ATOMS: atom_id res chain seq x y z
N MET A 1 16.31 -13.08 -14.60
CA MET A 1 16.20 -11.74 -15.22
C MET A 1 14.97 -10.94 -14.75
N ILE A 2 13.82 -11.58 -14.49
CA ILE A 2 12.56 -10.91 -14.08
C ILE A 2 12.65 -10.19 -12.71
N ARG A 3 13.24 -10.81 -11.69
CA ARG A 3 13.36 -10.23 -10.33
C ARG A 3 14.09 -8.87 -10.28
N LYS A 4 15.20 -8.73 -11.01
CA LYS A 4 16.00 -7.49 -10.99
C LYS A 4 15.22 -6.28 -11.54
N LYS A 5 14.41 -6.50 -12.59
CA LYS A 5 13.57 -5.47 -13.19
C LYS A 5 12.41 -5.06 -12.27
N THR A 6 11.77 -6.01 -11.59
CA THR A 6 10.69 -5.72 -10.63
C THR A 6 11.19 -4.90 -9.45
N ARG A 7 12.34 -5.28 -8.86
CA ARG A 7 12.92 -4.54 -7.73
C ARG A 7 13.30 -3.10 -8.09
N GLN A 8 13.84 -2.90 -9.30
CA GLN A 8 14.13 -1.54 -9.80
C GLN A 8 12.85 -0.71 -9.93
N LYS A 9 11.78 -1.27 -10.51
CA LYS A 9 10.48 -0.59 -10.60
C LYS A 9 9.91 -0.23 -9.23
N LEU A 10 9.98 -1.14 -8.26
CA LEU A 10 9.54 -0.88 -6.89
C LEU A 10 10.33 0.25 -6.24
N ALA A 11 11.65 0.29 -6.43
CA ALA A 11 12.50 1.35 -5.90
C ALA A 11 12.16 2.71 -6.53
N SER A 12 12.04 2.78 -7.86
CA SER A 12 11.64 4.00 -8.56
C SER A 12 10.27 4.48 -8.12
N LEU A 13 9.30 3.57 -8.01
CA LEU A 13 7.95 3.89 -7.57
C LEU A 13 7.92 4.41 -6.13
N PHE A 14 8.72 3.83 -5.23
CA PHE A 14 8.86 4.36 -3.87
C PHE A 14 9.43 5.77 -3.86
N GLU A 15 10.46 6.03 -4.66
CA GLU A 15 11.12 7.32 -4.74
C GLU A 15 10.19 8.39 -5.34
N GLU A 16 9.46 8.07 -6.40
CA GLU A 16 8.44 8.94 -6.99
C GLU A 16 7.35 9.34 -6.00
N GLN A 17 6.94 8.42 -5.11
CA GLN A 17 5.88 8.66 -4.14
C GLN A 17 6.33 9.36 -2.86
N THR A 18 7.62 9.23 -2.48
CA THR A 18 8.12 9.68 -1.17
C THR A 18 9.21 10.73 -1.23
N GLY A 19 9.84 10.92 -2.40
CA GLY A 19 11.05 11.71 -2.57
C GLY A 19 12.28 11.14 -1.86
N LYS A 20 12.25 9.86 -1.45
CA LYS A 20 13.31 9.21 -0.67
C LYS A 20 13.66 7.85 -1.24
N GLN A 21 14.88 7.39 -0.98
CA GLN A 21 15.29 6.04 -1.32
C GLN A 21 14.64 5.01 -0.37
N ALA A 22 14.11 3.93 -0.95
CA ALA A 22 13.55 2.82 -0.18
C ALA A 22 14.64 2.08 0.60
N HIS A 23 14.33 1.69 1.83
CA HIS A 23 15.13 0.70 2.54
C HIS A 23 15.01 -0.67 1.87
N LYS A 24 16.07 -1.48 1.95
CA LYS A 24 16.10 -2.82 1.36
C LYS A 24 14.89 -3.67 1.78
N TRP A 25 14.53 -3.65 3.07
CA TRP A 25 13.42 -4.43 3.60
C TRP A 25 12.06 -3.99 3.04
N GLN A 26 11.89 -2.72 2.64
CA GLN A 26 10.66 -2.24 2.02
C GLN A 26 10.45 -2.89 0.65
N ILE A 27 11.53 -3.02 -0.12
CA ILE A 27 11.52 -3.71 -1.42
C ILE A 27 11.33 -5.21 -1.23
N ASP A 28 11.98 -5.81 -0.24
CA ASP A 28 11.88 -7.25 0.04
C ASP A 28 10.44 -7.64 0.41
N VAL A 29 9.76 -6.84 1.25
CA VAL A 29 8.35 -7.06 1.61
C VAL A 29 7.43 -6.92 0.39
N SER A 30 7.57 -5.85 -0.40
CA SER A 30 6.72 -5.69 -1.59
C SER A 30 6.93 -6.78 -2.63
N GLU A 31 8.18 -7.22 -2.84
CA GLU A 31 8.47 -8.34 -3.73
C GLU A 31 7.82 -9.64 -3.21
N ALA A 32 7.90 -9.91 -1.90
CA ALA A 32 7.25 -11.07 -1.30
C ALA A 32 5.72 -11.04 -1.51
N LEU A 33 5.08 -9.89 -1.32
CA LEU A 33 3.63 -9.74 -1.54
C LEU A 33 3.24 -9.92 -3.02
N ILE A 34 4.03 -9.39 -3.96
CA ILE A 34 3.80 -9.60 -5.41
C ILE A 34 3.92 -11.08 -5.79
N LEU A 35 4.81 -11.82 -5.11
CA LEU A 35 4.98 -13.26 -5.29
C LEU A 35 3.90 -14.10 -4.59
N GLY A 36 2.95 -13.47 -3.87
CA GLY A 36 1.89 -14.15 -3.13
C GLY A 36 2.39 -14.87 -1.86
N LEU A 37 3.47 -14.40 -1.26
CA LEU A 37 4.04 -14.98 -0.04
C LEU A 37 3.47 -14.31 1.20
N ASP A 38 3.10 -15.13 2.19
CA ASP A 38 2.73 -14.65 3.52
C ASP A 38 3.93 -13.98 4.20
N SER A 39 3.71 -12.78 4.73
CA SER A 39 4.79 -11.92 5.23
C SER A 39 4.41 -11.28 6.56
N VAL A 40 5.32 -11.35 7.54
CA VAL A 40 5.23 -10.62 8.81
C VAL A 40 6.32 -9.55 8.84
N VAL A 41 5.93 -8.30 9.10
CA VAL A 41 6.85 -7.16 9.17
C VAL A 41 6.90 -6.60 10.58
N ILE A 42 8.09 -6.59 11.16
CA ILE A 42 8.36 -5.96 12.46
C ILE A 42 9.16 -4.69 12.21
N ALA A 43 8.50 -3.54 12.38
CA ALA A 43 9.10 -2.23 12.19
C ALA A 43 8.44 -1.20 13.11
N GLY A 44 9.24 -0.26 13.62
CA GLY A 44 8.78 0.80 14.52
C GLY A 44 7.72 1.72 13.89
N THR A 45 7.02 2.47 14.72
CA THR A 45 6.18 3.58 14.26
C THR A 45 7.03 4.62 13.52
N GLY A 46 6.50 5.19 12.44
CA GLY A 46 7.25 6.13 11.59
C GLY A 46 8.24 5.50 10.62
N ALA A 47 8.57 4.21 10.74
CA ALA A 47 9.53 3.53 9.87
C ALA A 47 9.07 3.33 8.41
N GLY A 48 7.89 3.82 8.03
CA GLY A 48 7.38 3.69 6.66
C GLY A 48 6.91 2.27 6.32
N LYS A 49 6.45 1.48 7.31
CA LYS A 49 5.99 0.10 7.13
C LYS A 49 4.76 -0.05 6.23
N THR A 50 3.97 1.01 6.02
CA THR A 50 2.75 0.90 5.19
C THR A 50 3.04 0.87 3.69
N MET A 51 4.04 1.63 3.22
CA MET A 51 4.30 1.76 1.78
C MET A 51 4.55 0.40 1.10
N PRO A 52 5.32 -0.53 1.71
CA PRO A 52 5.53 -1.87 1.14
C PRO A 52 4.26 -2.68 0.83
N PHE A 53 3.18 -2.48 1.60
CA PHE A 53 1.91 -3.18 1.37
C PHE A 53 1.10 -2.57 0.22
N MET A 54 1.38 -1.32 -0.15
CA MET A 54 0.64 -0.58 -1.18
C MET A 54 1.34 -0.55 -2.53
N MET A 55 2.68 -0.64 -2.55
CA MET A 55 3.45 -0.70 -3.79
C MET A 55 2.98 -1.78 -4.78
N PRO A 56 2.48 -2.96 -4.36
CA PRO A 56 1.90 -3.93 -5.29
C PRO A 56 0.75 -3.36 -6.14
N VAL A 57 -0.19 -2.61 -5.54
CA VAL A 57 -1.33 -1.99 -6.26
C VAL A 57 -0.88 -0.78 -7.07
N MET A 58 0.17 -0.08 -6.63
CA MET A 58 0.74 1.02 -7.40
C MET A 58 1.44 0.51 -8.67
N LEU A 59 2.12 -0.64 -8.60
CA LEU A 59 2.78 -1.29 -9.72
C LEU A 59 1.78 -1.99 -10.67
N HIS A 60 0.75 -2.59 -10.10
CA HIS A 60 -0.28 -3.37 -10.80
C HIS A 60 -1.67 -2.82 -10.46
N ARG A 61 -2.13 -1.84 -11.26
CA ARG A 61 -3.38 -1.09 -11.02
C ARG A 61 -4.64 -1.95 -11.08
N GLU A 62 -4.55 -3.16 -11.63
CA GLU A 62 -5.63 -4.16 -11.65
C GLU A 62 -5.77 -4.93 -10.33
N LYS A 63 -4.79 -4.82 -9.41
CA LYS A 63 -4.81 -5.48 -8.12
C LYS A 63 -5.57 -4.64 -7.09
N PHE A 64 -6.12 -5.33 -6.10
CA PHE A 64 -6.79 -4.73 -4.95
C PHE A 64 -6.05 -5.11 -3.66
N VAL A 65 -6.04 -4.19 -2.68
CA VAL A 65 -5.51 -4.44 -1.33
C VAL A 65 -6.59 -4.10 -0.31
N LEU A 66 -6.88 -5.07 0.56
CA LEU A 66 -7.73 -4.88 1.73
C LEU A 66 -6.85 -4.61 2.95
N VAL A 67 -7.02 -3.45 3.57
CA VAL A 67 -6.33 -3.12 4.83
C VAL A 67 -7.34 -3.21 5.97
N ILE A 68 -7.09 -4.11 6.92
CA ILE A 68 -7.88 -4.23 8.15
C ILE A 68 -7.18 -3.41 9.23
N SER A 69 -7.84 -2.36 9.70
CA SER A 69 -7.34 -1.47 10.75
C SER A 69 -8.36 -1.39 11.90
N PRO A 70 -7.92 -1.46 13.17
CA PRO A 70 -8.81 -1.44 14.32
C PRO A 70 -9.44 -0.06 14.60
N LEU A 71 -8.82 1.03 14.13
CA LEU A 71 -9.24 2.39 14.46
C LEU A 71 -9.82 3.09 13.23
N LYS A 72 -11.05 3.63 13.37
CA LYS A 72 -11.72 4.43 12.32
C LYS A 72 -10.87 5.59 11.82
N VAL A 73 -10.28 6.36 12.75
CA VAL A 73 -9.38 7.48 12.43
C VAL A 73 -8.18 7.02 11.59
N LEU A 74 -7.65 5.83 11.87
CA LEU A 74 -6.53 5.29 11.10
C LEU A 74 -6.97 4.82 9.71
N GLN A 75 -8.20 4.32 9.55
CA GLN A 75 -8.75 3.98 8.24
C GLN A 75 -8.93 5.23 7.37
N GLU A 76 -9.43 6.33 7.93
CA GLU A 76 -9.61 7.61 7.25
C GLU A 76 -8.25 8.22 6.83
N ASP A 77 -7.28 8.25 7.75
CA ASP A 77 -5.92 8.72 7.46
C ASP A 77 -5.28 7.93 6.31
N GLN A 78 -5.40 6.60 6.35
CA GLN A 78 -4.88 5.73 5.29
C GLN A 78 -5.57 5.98 3.95
N ALA A 79 -6.90 6.04 3.92
CA ALA A 79 -7.67 6.29 2.71
C ALA A 79 -7.29 7.65 2.09
N SER A 80 -7.26 8.71 2.89
CA SER A 80 -6.87 10.06 2.46
C SER A 80 -5.44 10.08 1.90
N ARG A 81 -4.48 9.46 2.61
CA ARG A 81 -3.09 9.38 2.14
C ARG A 81 -2.95 8.64 0.82
N PHE A 82 -3.68 7.54 0.62
CA PHE A 82 -3.65 6.78 -0.62
C PHE A 82 -4.33 7.53 -1.77
N GLN A 83 -5.43 8.23 -1.50
CA GLN A 83 -6.06 9.13 -2.48
C GLN A 83 -5.11 10.25 -2.91
N ALA A 84 -4.37 10.86 -1.98
CA ALA A 84 -3.33 11.85 -2.29
C ALA A 84 -2.19 11.28 -3.15
N MET A 85 -1.93 9.98 -3.07
CA MET A 85 -0.99 9.23 -3.93
C MET A 85 -1.61 8.80 -5.27
N GLY A 86 -2.83 9.24 -5.59
CA GLY A 86 -3.53 8.91 -6.82
C GLY A 86 -4.15 7.51 -6.86
N LEU A 87 -4.28 6.84 -5.70
CA LEU A 87 -4.97 5.55 -5.59
C LEU A 87 -6.47 5.74 -5.35
N LYS A 88 -7.27 4.85 -5.95
CA LYS A 88 -8.66 4.67 -5.50
C LYS A 88 -8.62 3.94 -4.15
N ALA A 89 -9.01 4.64 -3.09
CA ALA A 89 -9.07 4.10 -1.74
C ALA A 89 -10.30 4.63 -1.02
N ALA A 90 -10.89 3.82 -0.14
CA ALA A 90 -12.03 4.21 0.68
C ALA A 90 -11.92 3.55 2.06
N ALA A 91 -12.34 4.26 3.10
CA ALA A 91 -12.52 3.69 4.43
C ALA A 91 -13.90 3.03 4.52
N VAL A 92 -13.97 1.79 5.00
CA VAL A 92 -15.21 1.03 5.16
C VAL A 92 -15.41 0.70 6.63
N ASN A 93 -16.37 1.37 7.27
CA ASN A 93 -16.72 1.14 8.68
C ASN A 93 -18.18 1.55 8.95
N GLY A 94 -18.58 1.46 10.23
CA GLY A 94 -19.94 1.79 10.65
C GLY A 94 -20.41 3.22 10.36
N ASP A 95 -19.50 4.16 10.12
CA ASP A 95 -19.85 5.57 9.83
C ASP A 95 -19.86 5.85 8.32
N THR A 96 -19.05 5.13 7.54
CA THR A 96 -18.90 5.36 6.09
C THR A 96 -19.77 4.46 5.23
N TYR A 97 -20.30 3.36 5.78
CA TYR A 97 -21.08 2.40 5.01
C TYR A 97 -22.38 3.01 4.48
N SER A 98 -22.48 3.13 3.15
CA SER A 98 -23.61 3.71 2.43
C SER A 98 -23.82 3.06 1.07
N ARG A 99 -24.94 3.35 0.40
CA ARG A 99 -25.20 2.89 -0.98
C ARG A 99 -24.24 3.53 -1.99
N GLU A 100 -23.76 4.72 -1.70
CA GLU A 100 -22.79 5.45 -2.51
C GLU A 100 -21.42 4.76 -2.47
N LEU A 101 -20.99 4.34 -1.27
CA LEU A 101 -19.73 3.62 -1.10
C LEU A 101 -19.69 2.31 -1.90
N GLN A 102 -20.82 1.60 -2.01
CA GLN A 102 -20.96 0.37 -2.80
C GLN A 102 -20.75 0.58 -4.31
N LYS A 103 -20.78 1.81 -4.81
CA LYS A 103 -20.52 2.13 -6.23
C LYS A 103 -19.04 2.44 -6.50
N VAL A 104 -18.25 2.67 -5.46
CA VAL A 104 -16.84 3.10 -5.55
C VAL A 104 -15.89 1.91 -5.44
N CYS A 105 -16.23 0.93 -4.60
CA CYS A 105 -15.52 -0.33 -4.42
C CYS A 105 -16.07 -1.41 -5.36
#